data_AF-A0A1A9G1Z2-F1
#
_entry.id   AF-A0A1A9G1Z2-F1
#
_cell.length_a   1.000
_cell.length_b   1.000
_cell.length_c   1.000
_cell.angle_alpha   90.00
_cell.angle_beta   90.00
_cell.angle_gamma   90.00
#
_symmetry.space_group_name_H-M   'P 1'
#
loop_
_entity.id
_entity.type
_entity.pdbx_description
1 polymer ?
#
loop_
_entity_poly.entity_id
_entity_poly.type
_entity_poly.pdbx_seq_one_letter_code
_entity_poly.pdbx_strand_id
1 'polypeptide(L)'
;MTDRFTGEYFEHKTIAGDRWDLLAYRYYGDPDKQTVLLEANRRLWLDDLSIPPLILPRGLVLKVPVIVEEATNLDALPPWKRANPSYGA
;
A
#
# COMPACT_ATOMS: atom_id res chain seq x y z
N MET A 1 -10.48 -6.75 -4.49
CA MET A 1 -10.22 -6.48 -3.06
C MET A 1 -10.23 -4.97 -2.92
N THR A 2 -11.13 -4.39 -2.12
CA THR A 2 -11.17 -2.94 -1.94
C THR A 2 -10.40 -2.61 -0.67
N ASP A 3 -9.23 -1.97 -0.80
CA ASP A 3 -8.48 -1.51 0.37
C ASP A 3 -9.29 -0.44 1.12
N ARG A 4 -9.37 -0.56 2.45
CA ARG A 4 -10.09 0.41 3.29
C ARG A 4 -9.11 1.40 3.88
N PHE A 5 -9.31 2.68 3.59
CA PHE A 5 -8.48 3.78 4.09
C PHE A 5 -8.92 4.23 5.49
N THR A 6 -7.96 4.55 6.35
CA THR A 6 -8.21 5.13 7.68
C THR A 6 -8.44 6.65 7.62
N GLY A 7 -8.00 7.31 6.54
CA GLY A 7 -7.98 8.77 6.41
C GLY A 7 -6.62 9.41 6.73
N GLU A 8 -5.72 8.66 7.37
CA GLU A 8 -4.35 9.10 7.66
C GLU A 8 -3.39 8.79 6.49
N TYR A 9 -2.27 9.51 6.42
CA TYR A 9 -1.21 9.26 5.44
C TYR A 9 0.16 9.69 5.97
N PHE A 10 1.22 9.07 5.42
CA PHE A 10 2.59 9.53 5.56
C PHE A 10 3.02 10.30 4.31
N GLU A 11 3.99 11.21 4.47
CA GLU A 11 4.66 11.83 3.33
C GLU A 11 5.95 11.09 3.00
N HIS A 12 6.13 10.79 1.72
CA HIS A 12 7.35 10.19 1.19
C HIS A 12 7.97 11.13 0.16
N LYS A 13 9.21 11.57 0.40
CA LYS A 13 9.98 12.33 -0.59
C LYS A 13 10.80 11.37 -1.45
N THR A 14 10.49 11.32 -2.74
CA THR A 14 11.11 10.38 -3.68
C THR A 14 12.60 10.63 -3.86
N ILE A 15 13.35 9.54 -3.99
CA ILE A 15 14.77 9.50 -4.32
C ILE A 15 14.99 8.88 -5.70
N ALA A 16 16.25 8.88 -6.16
CA ALA A 16 16.59 8.27 -7.44
C ALA A 16 16.34 6.75 -7.40
N GLY A 17 15.61 6.24 -8.40
CA GLY A 17 15.31 4.82 -8.54
C GLY A 17 14.02 4.36 -7.86
N ASP A 18 13.30 5.26 -7.18
CA ASP A 18 11.99 4.91 -6.63
C ASP A 18 11.00 4.52 -7.73
N ARG A 19 10.22 3.48 -7.46
CA ARG A 19 9.16 2.97 -8.32
C ARG A 19 7.93 2.65 -7.46
N TRP A 20 6.75 2.67 -8.07
CA TRP A 20 5.48 2.45 -7.37
C TRP A 20 5.40 1.08 -6.69
N ASP A 21 5.80 0.02 -7.38
CA ASP A 21 5.86 -1.36 -6.89
C ASP A 21 6.82 -1.50 -5.69
N LEU A 22 7.99 -0.87 -5.77
CA LEU A 22 8.98 -0.89 -4.67
C LEU A 22 8.49 -0.13 -3.44
N LEU A 23 7.86 1.03 -3.63
CA LEU A 23 7.28 1.79 -2.53
C LEU A 23 6.09 1.05 -1.91
N ALA A 24 5.22 0.43 -2.72
CA ALA A 24 4.11 -0.37 -2.23
C ALA A 24 4.61 -1.57 -1.39
N TYR A 25 5.61 -2.29 -1.88
CA TYR A 25 6.24 -3.35 -1.11
C TYR A 25 6.86 -2.84 0.20
N ARG A 26 7.54 -1.68 0.16
CA ARG A 26 8.16 -1.09 1.36
C ARG A 26 7.14 -0.70 2.44
N TYR A 27 6.02 -0.09 2.04
CA TYR A 27 5.04 0.46 3.00
C TYR A 27 3.93 -0.53 3.37
N TYR A 28 3.58 -1.43 2.47
CA TYR A 28 2.45 -2.35 2.65
C TYR A 28 2.84 -3.83 2.58
N GLY A 29 4.12 -4.16 2.37
CA GLY A 29 4.59 -5.54 2.23
C GLY A 29 4.14 -6.23 0.94
N ASP A 30 3.49 -5.50 0.03
CA ASP A 30 2.82 -6.06 -1.15
C ASP A 30 2.98 -5.10 -2.36
N PRO A 31 3.70 -5.52 -3.42
CA PRO A 31 3.91 -4.68 -4.60
C PRO A 31 2.62 -4.44 -5.41
N ASP A 32 1.61 -5.32 -5.30
CA ASP A 32 0.36 -5.18 -6.05
C ASP A 32 -0.48 -3.99 -5.55
N LYS A 33 -0.19 -3.52 -4.33
CA LYS A 33 -0.79 -2.31 -3.74
C LYS A 33 -0.23 -1.00 -4.30
N GLN A 34 0.52 -1.03 -5.40
CA GLN A 34 0.94 0.18 -6.12
C GLN A 34 -0.22 1.03 -6.62
N THR A 35 -1.38 0.41 -6.91
CA THR A 35 -2.61 1.12 -7.31
C THR A 35 -3.10 2.07 -6.24
N VAL A 36 -3.01 1.69 -4.96
CA VAL A 36 -3.33 2.53 -3.80
C VAL A 36 -2.50 3.82 -3.82
N LEU A 37 -1.20 3.70 -4.09
CA LEU A 37 -0.29 4.85 -4.17
C LEU A 37 -0.58 5.73 -5.40
N LEU A 38 -0.85 5.11 -6.55
CA LEU A 38 -1.17 5.82 -7.78
C LEU A 38 -2.45 6.66 -7.65
N GLU A 39 -3.52 6.08 -7.10
CA GLU A 39 -4.80 6.76 -6.90
C GLU A 39 -4.67 7.93 -5.92
N ALA A 40 -4.03 7.71 -4.76
CA ALA A 40 -3.84 8.74 -3.75
C ALA A 40 -3.01 9.95 -4.22
N ASN A 41 -2.21 9.76 -5.27
CA ASN A 41 -1.34 10.79 -5.82
C ASN A 41 -1.78 11.28 -7.21
N ARG A 42 -2.92 10.81 -7.75
CA ARG A 42 -3.38 11.11 -9.13
C ARG A 42 -3.33 12.59 -9.49
N ARG A 43 -3.58 13.47 -8.52
CA ARG A 43 -3.47 14.94 -8.63
C ARG A 43 -2.11 15.46 -9.12
N LEU A 44 -1.04 14.67 -9.02
CA LEU A 44 0.30 15.05 -9.50
C LEU A 44 0.42 14.94 -11.02
N TRP A 45 -0.53 14.27 -11.68
CA TRP A 45 -0.62 14.12 -13.14
C TRP A 45 -2.01 14.61 -13.57
N LEU A 46 -2.10 15.94 -13.72
CA LEU A 46 -3.34 16.72 -13.90
C LEU A 46 -4.08 16.46 -15.23
N ASP A 47 -3.47 15.76 -16.18
CA ASP A 47 -4.12 15.32 -17.41
C ASP A 47 -4.61 13.88 -17.24
N ASP A 48 -5.89 13.64 -17.52
CA ASP A 48 -6.56 12.34 -17.36
C ASP A 48 -5.88 11.23 -18.17
N LEU A 49 -5.23 11.58 -19.28
CA LEU A 49 -4.49 10.62 -20.12
C LEU A 49 -3.00 10.51 -19.75
N SER A 50 -2.51 11.31 -18.79
CA SER A 50 -1.13 11.20 -18.36
C SER A 50 -0.90 9.86 -17.66
N ILE A 51 0.10 9.13 -18.16
CA ILE A 51 0.56 7.87 -17.57
C ILE A 51 1.61 8.23 -16.51
N PRO A 52 1.41 7.87 -15.23
CA PRO A 52 2.43 8.09 -14.20
C PRO A 52 3.72 7.37 -14.59
N PRO A 53 4.89 8.01 -14.42
CA PRO A 53 6.15 7.42 -14.82
C PRO A 53 6.45 6.18 -13.97
N LEU A 54 7.04 5.15 -14.60
CA LEU A 54 7.46 3.94 -13.90
C LEU A 54 8.53 4.22 -12.84
N ILE A 55 9.50 5.08 -13.18
CA ILE A 55 10.53 5.57 -12.25
C ILE A 55 10.16 7.00 -11.85
N LEU A 56 10.05 7.21 -10.55
CA LEU A 56 9.60 8.49 -10.00
C LEU A 56 10.70 9.55 -10.10
N PRO A 57 10.35 10.79 -10.52
CA PRO A 57 11.27 11.91 -10.44
C PRO A 57 11.73 12.12 -9.01
N ARG A 58 13.01 12.41 -8.80
CA ARG A 58 13.56 12.71 -7.47
C ARG A 58 12.94 13.99 -6.89
N GLY A 59 12.57 13.96 -5.62
CA GLY A 59 12.12 15.13 -4.84
C GLY A 59 10.63 15.39 -4.86
N LEU A 60 9.83 14.51 -5.48
CA LEU A 60 8.37 14.55 -5.42
C LEU A 60 7.89 14.13 -4.02
N VAL A 61 6.89 14.82 -3.48
CA VAL A 61 6.27 14.44 -2.20
C VAL A 61 4.99 13.66 -2.48
N LEU A 62 5.04 12.37 -2.17
CA LEU A 62 3.92 11.44 -2.30
C LEU A 62 3.17 11.31 -0.98
N LYS A 63 1.85 11.17 -1.06
CA LYS A 63 1.02 10.69 0.03
C LYS A 63 1.03 9.16 0.02
N VAL A 64 1.31 8.55 1.17
CA VAL A 64 1.25 7.10 1.40
C VAL A 64 0.11 6.85 2.39
N PRO A 65 -1.10 6.51 1.91
CA PRO A 65 -2.26 6.31 2.78
C PRO A 65 -2.08 5.15 3.76
N VAL A 66 -2.61 5.30 4.97
CA VAL A 66 -2.70 4.19 5.92
C VAL A 66 -3.97 3.39 5.61
N ILE A 67 -3.78 2.13 5.21
CA ILE A 67 -4.86 1.19 4.88
C ILE A 67 -5.05 0.16 6.00
N VAL A 68 -6.27 -0.32 6.15
CA VAL A 68 -6.61 -1.44 7.04
C VAL A 68 -6.42 -2.73 6.25
N GLU A 69 -5.44 -3.53 6.65
CA GLU A 69 -5.32 -4.90 6.16
C GLU A 69 -6.17 -5.85 7.00
N GLU A 70 -7.02 -6.62 6.31
CA GLU A 70 -7.65 -7.78 6.92
C GLU A 70 -6.69 -8.98 6.79
N ALA A 71 -6.56 -9.76 7.85
CA ALA A 71 -5.74 -10.96 7.81
C ALA A 71 -6.34 -11.97 6.81
N THR A 72 -5.66 -12.16 5.68
CA THR A 72 -6.13 -13.01 4.57
C THR A 72 -6.26 -14.48 4.94
N ASN A 73 -5.58 -14.95 5.99
CA ASN A 73 -5.64 -16.34 6.42
C ASN A 73 -5.55 -16.49 7.95
N LEU A 74 -6.71 -16.45 8.60
CA LEU A 74 -6.83 -16.69 10.04
C LEU A 74 -6.46 -18.14 10.43
N ASP A 75 -6.56 -19.09 9.50
CA ASP A 75 -6.20 -20.50 9.73
C ASP A 75 -4.69 -20.74 9.70
N ALA A 76 -3.91 -19.85 9.08
CA ALA A 76 -2.45 -19.86 9.16
C ALA A 76 -1.93 -19.28 10.48
N LEU A 77 -2.76 -18.56 11.24
CA LEU A 77 -2.37 -18.08 12.56
C LEU A 77 -2.18 -19.28 13.50
N PRO A 78 -1.23 -19.22 14.44
CA PRO A 78 -1.15 -20.24 15.48
C PRO A 78 -2.43 -20.22 16.33
N PRO A 79 -2.87 -21.35 16.92
CA PRO A 79 -4.17 -21.46 17.59
C PRO A 79 -4.43 -20.36 18.63
N TRP A 80 -3.42 -19.99 19.42
CA TRP A 80 -3.52 -18.95 20.46
C TRP A 80 -3.69 -17.51 19.96
N LYS A 81 -3.55 -17.26 18.64
CA LYS A 81 -3.83 -15.95 18.02
C LYS A 81 -5.16 -15.93 17.26
N ARG A 82 -5.91 -17.04 17.21
CA ARG A 82 -7.20 -17.13 16.54
C ARG A 82 -8.31 -16.65 17.49
N ALA A 83 -9.38 -16.07 16.94
CA ALA A 83 -10.53 -15.63 17.73
C ALA A 83 -11.29 -16.79 18.40
N ASN A 84 -11.25 -17.99 17.80
CA ASN A 84 -11.77 -19.22 18.38
C ASN A 84 -10.69 -20.33 18.32
N PRO A 85 -9.76 -20.39 19.28
CA PRO A 85 -8.71 -21.39 19.31
C PRO A 85 -9.30 -22.80 19.49
N SER A 86 -9.06 -23.68 18.50
CA SER A 86 -9.24 -25.12 18.71
C SER A 86 -7.88 -25.75 18.96
N TYR A 87 -7.66 -26.22 20.17
CA TYR A 87 -6.57 -27.11 20.54
C TYR A 87 -7.23 -28.49 20.56
N GLY A 88 -6.99 -29.33 19.54
CA GLY A 88 -7.76 -30.56 19.30
C GLY A 88 -8.11 -31.35 20.57
N ALA A 89 -9.33 -31.87 20.63
CA ALA A 89 -9.85 -32.68 21.72
C ALA A 89 -9.15 -34.04 21.85
#